data_AF-A0A223ZKE1-F1
#
_entry.id   AF-A0A223ZKE1-F1
#
_cell.length_a   1.000
_cell.length_b   1.000
_cell.length_c   1.000
_cell.angle_alpha   90.00
_cell.angle_beta   90.00
_cell.angle_gamma   90.00
#
_symmetry.space_group_name_H-M   'P 1'
#
loop_
_entity.id
_entity.type
_entity.pdbx_description
1 polymer ?
#
loop_
_entity_poly.entity_id
_entity_poly.type
_entity_poly.pdbx_seq_one_letter_code
_entity_poly.pdbx_strand_id
1 'polypeptide(L)' 'DIQPNVNIAIGAATEVIAGEGMIVTAGGPGSFNMKMMLQAVDSLPLSFGFTGKGNTALPAGLPEQIKAGAIGLKL' A
#
# COMPACT_ATOMS: atom_id res chain seq x y z
N ASP A 1 10.30 -16.78 0.29
CA ASP A 1 10.07 -17.61 -0.90
C ASP A 1 8.73 -17.20 -1.50
N ILE A 2 8.67 -17.01 -2.82
CA ILE A 2 7.45 -16.60 -3.53
C ILE A 2 6.70 -17.88 -3.90
N GLN A 3 5.38 -17.91 -3.73
CA GLN A 3 4.59 -19.08 -4.11
C GLN A 3 4.75 -19.37 -5.62
N PRO A 4 4.89 -20.64 -6.04
CA PRO A 4 5.03 -20.98 -7.45
C PRO A 4 3.83 -20.49 -8.26
N ASN A 5 4.09 -19.97 -9.46
CA ASN A 5 3.12 -19.36 -10.38
C ASN A 5 2.51 -18.02 -9.92
N VAL A 6 3.05 -17.36 -8.89
CA VAL A 6 2.68 -15.97 -8.53
C VAL A 6 3.67 -14.99 -9.16
N ASN A 7 3.18 -14.15 -10.07
CA ASN A 7 3.97 -13.15 -10.79
C ASN A 7 3.58 -11.69 -10.47
N ILE A 8 2.45 -11.51 -9.77
CA ILE A 8 1.93 -10.22 -9.35
C ILE A 8 1.67 -10.24 -7.84
N ALA A 9 2.22 -9.25 -7.15
CA ALA A 9 1.99 -9.00 -5.74
C ALA A 9 1.17 -7.72 -5.58
N ILE A 10 -0.04 -7.85 -5.03
CA ILE A 10 -0.88 -6.71 -4.66
C ILE A 10 -0.97 -6.66 -3.14
N GLY A 11 -0.59 -5.53 -2.56
CA GLY A 11 -0.51 -5.38 -1.11
C GLY A 11 -0.53 -3.92 -0.67
N ALA A 12 -0.07 -3.62 0.54
CA ALA A 12 -0.09 -2.26 1.07
C ALA A 12 1.29 -1.59 1.03
N ALA A 13 1.30 -0.28 0.77
CA ALA A 13 2.51 0.54 0.70
C ALA A 13 3.10 0.92 2.08
N THR A 14 3.06 0.04 3.07
CA THR A 14 3.40 0.25 4.51
C THR A 14 2.33 0.95 5.35
N GLU A 15 1.51 0.18 6.06
CA GLU A 15 0.97 0.58 7.36
C GLU A 15 0.68 -0.68 8.18
N VAL A 16 1.31 -0.76 9.35
CA VAL A 16 0.92 -1.60 10.49
C VAL A 16 0.36 -0.62 11.51
N ILE A 17 -0.82 -0.01 11.26
CA ILE A 17 -1.54 0.60 12.38
C ILE A 17 -2.12 -0.57 13.16
N ALA A 18 -1.39 -0.87 14.24
CA ALA A 18 -1.81 -1.69 15.36
C ALA A 18 -3.12 -1.13 15.89
N GLY A 19 -4.24 -1.67 15.40
CA GLY A 19 -5.44 -1.72 16.22
C GLY A 19 -5.10 -2.64 17.38
N GLU A 20 -4.64 -2.07 18.50
CA GLU A 20 -4.43 -2.79 19.76
C GLU A 20 -3.52 -4.04 19.62
N GLY A 21 -2.47 -3.98 18.79
CA GLY A 21 -1.56 -5.11 18.58
C GLY A 21 -2.06 -6.17 17.59
N MET A 22 -3.14 -5.91 16.85
CA MET A 22 -3.60 -6.75 15.73
C MET A 22 -3.34 -6.08 14.37
N ILE A 23 -3.10 -6.90 13.34
CA ILE A 23 -3.01 -6.46 11.94
C ILE A 23 -4.42 -6.14 11.45
N VAL A 24 -4.85 -4.88 11.56
CA VAL A 24 -6.26 -4.51 11.31
C VAL A 24 -6.50 -3.89 9.94
N THR A 25 -5.62 -3.05 9.38
CA THR A 25 -5.72 -2.63 7.96
C THR A 25 -4.36 -2.21 7.41
N ALA A 26 -4.13 -2.45 6.12
CA ALA A 26 -2.87 -2.17 5.45
C ALA A 26 -3.11 -1.06 4.41
N GLY A 27 -2.84 0.20 4.77
CA GLY A 27 -3.04 1.34 3.89
C GLY A 27 -2.01 2.43 4.17
N GLY A 28 -1.04 2.63 3.27
CA GLY A 28 0.06 3.56 3.53
C GLY A 28 -0.42 5.00 3.79
N PRO A 29 -0.18 5.60 4.97
CA PRO A 29 -0.58 6.97 5.21
C PRO A 29 0.43 7.86 4.50
N GLY A 30 0.03 8.33 3.31
CA GLY A 30 0.70 9.42 2.63
C GLY A 30 1.63 9.04 1.47
N SER A 31 1.85 10.04 0.63
CA SER A 31 2.61 9.96 -0.62
C SER A 31 4.07 9.55 -0.45
N PHE A 32 4.67 9.85 0.71
CA PHE A 32 6.04 9.46 1.04
C PHE A 32 6.20 7.94 1.11
N ASN A 33 5.36 7.25 1.88
CA ASN A 33 5.42 5.79 2.06
C ASN A 33 5.19 5.06 0.74
N MET A 34 4.23 5.54 -0.06
CA MET A 34 3.98 5.03 -1.40
C MET A 34 5.23 5.08 -2.27
N LYS A 35 5.90 6.23 -2.31
CA LYS A 35 7.14 6.40 -3.06
C LYS A 35 8.24 5.46 -2.57
N MET A 36 8.42 5.35 -1.25
CA MET A 36 9.44 4.47 -0.68
C MET A 36 9.20 2.99 -1.00
N MET A 37 7.94 2.54 -1.01
CA MET A 37 7.62 1.15 -1.34
C MET A 37 7.80 0.82 -2.80
N LEU A 38 7.42 1.74 -3.70
CA LEU A 38 7.71 1.59 -5.13
C LEU A 38 9.23 1.47 -5.35
N GLN A 39 10.03 2.28 -4.67
CA GLN A 39 11.50 2.19 -4.74
C GLN A 39 12.04 0.89 -4.12
N ALA A 40 11.45 0.41 -3.03
CA ALA A 40 11.91 -0.80 -2.33
C ALA A 40 11.73 -2.07 -3.17
N VAL A 41 10.76 -2.10 -4.07
CA VAL A 41 10.45 -3.27 -4.92
C VAL A 41 10.95 -3.15 -6.36
N ASP A 42 11.59 -2.03 -6.72
CA ASP A 42 12.01 -1.70 -8.09
C ASP A 42 13.01 -2.71 -8.68
N SER A 43 13.80 -3.37 -7.83
CA SER A 43 14.78 -4.38 -8.24
C SER A 43 14.23 -5.82 -8.22
N LEU A 44 13.00 -6.02 -7.77
CA LEU A 44 12.42 -7.36 -7.66
C LEU A 44 11.80 -7.78 -9.00
N PRO A 45 11.99 -9.03 -9.45
CA PRO A 45 11.47 -9.52 -10.74
C PRO A 45 9.97 -9.90 -10.64
N LEU A 46 9.14 -9.01 -10.11
CA LEU A 46 7.70 -9.20 -9.91
C LEU A 46 6.96 -7.89 -10.21
N SER A 47 5.70 -8.01 -10.64
CA SER A 47 4.81 -6.84 -10.74
C SER A 47 4.25 -6.51 -9.36
N PHE A 48 4.33 -5.24 -8.94
CA PHE A 48 3.79 -4.78 -7.65
C PHE A 48 2.67 -3.76 -7.83
N GLY A 49 1.62 -3.92 -7.04
CA GLY A 49 0.57 -2.93 -6.87
C GLY A 49 0.35 -2.63 -5.38
N PHE A 50 0.27 -1.36 -5.02
CA PHE A 50 0.05 -0.97 -3.64
C PHE A 50 -1.28 -0.24 -3.42
N THR A 51 -2.00 -0.58 -2.37
CA THR A 51 -3.21 0.13 -1.93
C THR A 51 -2.90 1.14 -0.83
N GLY A 52 -3.60 2.27 -0.87
CA GLY A 52 -3.62 3.29 0.18
C GLY A 52 -4.70 3.03 1.23
N LYS A 53 -4.74 3.87 2.26
CA LYS A 53 -5.78 3.89 3.29
C LYS A 53 -7.04 4.60 2.78
N GLY A 54 -8.15 3.87 2.78
CA GLY A 54 -9.49 4.38 2.46
C GLY A 54 -10.33 4.74 3.67
N ASN A 55 -10.00 4.22 4.86
CA ASN A 55 -10.77 4.53 6.07
C ASN A 55 -10.44 5.94 6.59
N THR A 56 -11.27 6.91 6.20
CA THR A 56 -11.19 8.31 6.65
C THR A 56 -12.60 8.89 6.74
N ALA A 57 -12.82 9.77 7.72
CA ALA A 57 -14.08 10.51 7.86
C ALA A 57 -14.19 11.68 6.88
N LEU A 58 -13.08 12.10 6.27
CA LEU A 58 -13.01 13.21 5.32
C LEU A 58 -12.22 12.78 4.07
N PRO A 59 -12.60 13.23 2.87
CA PRO A 59 -11.95 12.82 1.62
C PRO A 59 -10.53 13.41 1.43
N ALA A 60 -10.14 14.37 2.28
CA ALA A 60 -8.80 14.96 2.25
C ALA A 60 -7.72 13.89 2.47
N GLY A 61 -6.69 13.88 1.62
CA GLY A 61 -5.60 12.89 1.69
C GLY A 61 -5.81 11.65 0.82
N LEU A 62 -7.04 11.37 0.34
CA LEU A 62 -7.30 10.24 -0.56
C LEU A 62 -6.75 10.49 -1.98
N PRO A 63 -7.00 11.65 -2.62
CA PRO A 63 -6.45 11.92 -3.95
C PRO A 63 -4.92 11.93 -3.98
N GLU A 64 -4.28 12.35 -2.89
CA GLU A 64 -2.82 12.42 -2.76
C GLU A 64 -2.18 11.04 -2.79
N GLN A 65 -2.82 10.03 -2.20
CA GLN A 65 -2.35 8.64 -2.24
C GLN A 65 -2.45 8.04 -3.63
N ILE A 66 -3.55 8.32 -4.34
CA ILE A 66 -3.73 7.89 -5.74
C ILE A 66 -2.64 8.52 -6.63
N LYS A 67 -2.45 9.84 -6.51
CA LYS A 67 -1.40 10.56 -7.24
C LYS A 67 0.01 10.05 -6.93
N ALA A 68 0.23 9.54 -5.72
CA ALA A 68 1.52 8.99 -5.32
C ALA A 68 1.79 7.58 -5.86
N GLY A 69 0.79 6.89 -6.43
CA GLY A 69 0.94 5.55 -7.01
C GLY A 69 0.04 4.47 -6.39
N ALA A 70 -0.93 4.82 -5.54
CA ALA A 70 -1.90 3.84 -5.06
C ALA A 70 -2.79 3.34 -6.21
N ILE A 71 -2.89 2.03 -6.38
CA ILE A 71 -3.80 1.40 -7.37
C ILE A 71 -5.23 1.22 -6.85
N GLY A 72 -5.46 1.53 -5.57
CA GLY A 72 -6.74 1.41 -4.90
C GLY A 72 -6.65 1.86 -3.45
N LEU A 73 -7.81 1.96 -2.79
CA LEU A 73 -7.92 2.31 -1.38
C LEU A 73 -8.58 1.15 -0.62
N LYS A 74 -8.00 0.81 0.54
CA LYS A 74 -8.53 -0.23 1.43
C LYS A 74 -9.36 0.41 2.53
N LEU A 75 -10.64 0.04 2.62
CA LEU A 75 -11.52 0.32 3.77
C LEU A 75 -11.18 -0.61 4.93
#